data_AF-A0AAQ1CF52-F1
#
_entry.id   AF-A0AAQ1CF52-F1
#
_cell.length_a   1.000
_cell.length_b   1.000
_cell.length_c   1.000
_cell.angle_alpha   90.00
_cell.angle_beta   90.00
_cell.angle_gamma   90.00
#
_symmetry.space_group_name_H-M   'P 1'
#
loop_
_entity.id
_entity.type
_entity.pdbx_description
1 polymer ?
#
loop_
_entity_poly.entity_id
_entity_poly.type
_entity_poly.pdbx_seq_one_letter_code
_entity_poly.pdbx_strand_id
1 'polypeptide(L)'
;MEEWRKVRILHDELGDPFKIMPMTSAAVSLRDGVNEAENHFQSYMGEYGVSRKFWTVPCELIYEEMGIIIGNAFVLAQVPISQAVSLFSKIRESCNEKDRFPNRKSGILKYESMFLDSCTVSQIEAIDAVANYFKHYHEWPESWDENEARGVQKTTLAVVKELGLVNQELTDNMMYSLQLLGIYDNDLPRLCHIVGEWRESLAKSFCLDPFIRDCLPPQIEPIDLPA
;
A
#
# COMPACT_ATOMS: atom_id res chain seq x y z
N MET A 1 14.42 30.95 12.15
CA MET A 1 15.26 30.42 11.05
C MET A 1 15.46 28.90 11.08
N GLU A 2 15.10 28.17 12.15
CA GLU A 2 15.35 26.72 12.25
C GLU A 2 14.15 25.85 11.84
N GLU A 3 12.94 26.39 11.97
CA GLU A 3 11.68 25.66 11.76
C GLU A 3 11.39 25.38 10.27
N TRP A 4 11.61 26.35 9.39
CA TRP A 4 11.43 26.16 7.94
C TRP A 4 12.37 25.08 7.36
N ARG A 5 13.59 24.95 7.90
CA ARG A 5 14.55 23.90 7.50
C ARG A 5 14.02 22.51 7.86
N LYS A 6 13.43 22.38 9.06
CA LYS A 6 12.83 21.11 9.53
C LYS A 6 11.65 20.73 8.65
N VAL A 7 10.75 21.68 8.35
CA VAL A 7 9.61 21.44 7.45
C VAL A 7 10.05 21.02 6.06
N ARG A 8 11.09 21.68 5.52
CA ARG A 8 11.65 21.34 4.22
C ARG A 8 12.23 19.93 4.17
N ILE A 9 13.02 19.52 5.17
CA ILE A 9 13.56 18.15 5.24
C ILE A 9 12.42 17.12 5.26
N LEU A 10 11.38 17.36 6.05
CA LEU A 10 10.22 16.46 6.12
C LEU A 10 9.48 16.38 4.78
N HIS A 11 9.35 17.51 4.07
CA HIS A 11 8.74 17.58 2.75
C HIS A 11 9.56 16.84 1.68
N ASP A 12 10.87 17.06 1.66
CA ASP A 12 11.80 16.34 0.78
C ASP A 12 11.72 14.82 1.05
N GLU A 13 11.69 14.40 2.32
CA GLU A 13 11.52 12.98 2.70
C GLU A 13 10.17 12.37 2.31
N LEU A 14 9.10 13.17 2.31
CA LEU A 14 7.76 12.70 1.95
C LEU A 14 7.74 12.29 0.47
N GLY A 15 8.29 13.14 -0.40
CA GLY A 15 8.36 12.93 -1.85
C GLY A 15 9.58 12.14 -2.35
N ASP A 16 10.52 11.75 -1.47
CA ASP A 16 11.76 11.09 -1.87
C ASP A 16 11.51 9.67 -2.45
N PRO A 17 11.76 9.45 -3.77
CA PRO A 17 11.54 8.15 -4.40
C PRO A 17 12.51 7.08 -3.87
N PHE A 18 13.68 7.46 -3.35
CA PHE A 18 14.64 6.51 -2.79
C PHE A 18 14.16 5.87 -1.49
N LYS A 19 13.14 6.44 -0.84
CA LYS A 19 12.48 5.79 0.31
C LYS A 19 11.68 4.55 -0.09
N ILE A 20 11.20 4.48 -1.33
CA ILE A 20 10.40 3.36 -1.83
C ILE A 20 11.26 2.29 -2.50
N MET A 21 12.40 2.66 -3.10
CA MET A 21 13.25 1.72 -3.85
C MET A 21 13.62 0.42 -3.11
N PRO A 22 14.01 0.43 -1.82
CA PRO A 22 14.30 -0.81 -1.10
C PRO A 22 13.08 -1.72 -0.98
N MET A 23 11.89 -1.15 -0.80
CA MET A 23 10.64 -1.90 -0.73
C MET A 23 10.28 -2.47 -2.09
N THR A 24 10.45 -1.71 -3.17
CA THR A 24 10.27 -2.22 -4.53
C THR A 24 11.20 -3.41 -4.81
N SER A 25 12.46 -3.34 -4.38
CA SER A 25 13.41 -4.45 -4.52
C SER A 25 12.97 -5.68 -3.71
N ALA A 26 12.47 -5.51 -2.49
CA ALA A 26 11.94 -6.62 -1.69
C ALA A 26 10.65 -7.19 -2.30
N ALA A 27 9.78 -6.35 -2.88
CA ALA A 27 8.58 -6.77 -3.57
C ALA A 27 8.88 -7.59 -4.84
N VAL A 28 10.00 -7.31 -5.52
CA VAL A 28 10.51 -8.15 -6.62
C VAL A 28 10.82 -9.57 -6.12
N SER A 29 11.52 -9.70 -4.99
CA SER A 29 11.80 -11.01 -4.40
C SER A 29 10.52 -11.74 -3.97
N LEU A 30 9.52 -11.03 -3.45
CA LEU A 30 8.21 -11.63 -3.13
C LEU A 30 7.50 -12.12 -4.39
N ARG A 31 7.48 -11.33 -5.47
CA ARG A 31 6.91 -11.76 -6.77
C ARG A 31 7.58 -13.04 -7.25
N ASP A 32 8.91 -13.08 -7.21
CA ASP A 32 9.65 -14.25 -7.68
C ASP A 32 9.29 -15.50 -6.86
N GLY A 33 9.08 -15.34 -5.54
CA GLY A 33 8.57 -16.40 -4.66
C GLY A 33 7.13 -16.84 -4.99
N VAL A 34 6.20 -15.90 -5.28
CA VAL A 34 4.84 -16.28 -5.73
C VAL A 34 4.89 -17.04 -7.04
N ASN A 35 5.71 -16.60 -8.00
CA ASN A 35 5.85 -17.27 -9.28
C ASN A 35 6.44 -18.68 -9.14
N GLU A 36 7.41 -18.87 -8.23
CA GLU A 36 7.93 -20.19 -7.91
C GLU A 36 6.85 -21.10 -7.30
N ALA A 37 6.10 -20.60 -6.32
CA ALA A 37 4.99 -21.33 -5.72
C ALA A 37 3.89 -21.67 -6.75
N GLU A 38 3.55 -20.74 -7.64
CA GLU A 38 2.57 -20.94 -8.71
C GLU A 38 3.03 -22.03 -9.69
N ASN A 39 4.31 -22.01 -10.10
CA ASN A 39 4.87 -23.05 -10.97
C ASN A 39 4.82 -24.44 -10.30
N HIS A 40 5.15 -24.51 -9.01
CA HIS A 40 5.01 -25.75 -8.24
C HIS A 40 3.55 -26.20 -8.17
N PHE A 41 2.63 -25.29 -7.87
CA PHE A 41 1.21 -25.57 -7.81
C PHE A 41 0.68 -26.14 -9.13
N GLN A 42 1.01 -25.50 -10.25
CA GLN A 42 0.63 -25.97 -11.59
C GLN A 42 1.20 -27.36 -11.90
N SER A 43 2.42 -27.68 -11.45
CA SER A 43 3.03 -29.01 -11.64
C SER A 43 2.25 -30.15 -10.99
N TYR A 44 1.59 -29.89 -9.85
CA TYR A 44 0.72 -30.87 -9.18
C TYR A 44 -0.68 -30.96 -9.81
N MET A 45 -1.13 -29.89 -10.45
CA MET A 45 -2.49 -29.73 -10.96
C MET A 45 -2.66 -30.24 -12.39
N GLY A 46 -1.56 -30.37 -13.15
CA GLY A 46 -1.57 -30.75 -14.56
C GLY A 46 -2.09 -29.64 -15.48
N GLU A 47 -2.06 -29.88 -16.80
CA GLU A 47 -2.33 -28.88 -17.84
C GLU A 47 -3.71 -28.20 -17.73
N TYR A 48 -4.73 -28.90 -17.25
CA TYR A 48 -6.11 -28.41 -17.18
C TYR A 48 -6.56 -28.01 -15.77
N GLY A 49 -5.71 -28.23 -14.77
CA GLY A 49 -6.06 -28.10 -13.36
C GLY A 49 -7.13 -29.08 -12.89
N VAL A 50 -7.36 -29.11 -11.57
CA VAL A 50 -8.46 -29.85 -10.94
C VAL A 50 -9.23 -28.95 -9.99
N SER A 51 -10.53 -29.22 -9.82
CA SER A 51 -11.34 -28.50 -8.84
C SER A 51 -10.77 -28.66 -7.43
N ARG A 52 -10.89 -27.63 -6.59
CA ARG A 52 -10.36 -27.59 -5.21
C ARG A 52 -10.68 -28.83 -4.36
N LYS A 53 -11.88 -29.39 -4.52
CA LYS A 53 -12.27 -30.64 -3.83
C LYS A 53 -11.40 -31.87 -4.15
N PHE A 54 -10.56 -31.79 -5.18
CA PHE A 54 -9.64 -32.83 -5.61
C PHE A 54 -8.17 -32.45 -5.38
N TRP A 55 -7.91 -31.34 -4.70
CA TRP A 55 -6.55 -30.93 -4.36
C TRP A 55 -5.93 -31.93 -3.40
N THR A 56 -4.66 -32.21 -3.63
CA THR A 56 -3.85 -32.95 -2.67
C THR A 56 -3.42 -32.02 -1.54
N VAL A 57 -3.02 -32.58 -0.39
CA VAL A 57 -2.49 -31.77 0.72
C VAL A 57 -1.32 -30.87 0.27
N PRO A 58 -0.35 -31.33 -0.54
CA PRO A 58 0.66 -30.44 -1.13
C PRO A 58 0.09 -29.26 -1.93
N CYS A 59 -0.97 -29.47 -2.72
CA CYS A 59 -1.61 -28.38 -3.46
C CYS A 59 -2.19 -27.31 -2.54
N GLU A 60 -2.94 -27.71 -1.50
CA GLU A 60 -3.51 -26.77 -0.53
C GLU A 60 -2.40 -25.97 0.19
N LEU A 61 -1.30 -26.63 0.60
CA LEU A 61 -0.19 -25.97 1.27
C LEU A 61 0.51 -24.93 0.38
N ILE A 62 0.76 -25.25 -0.89
CA ILE A 62 1.38 -24.32 -1.83
C ILE A 62 0.44 -23.15 -2.12
N TYR A 63 -0.87 -23.42 -2.21
CA TYR A 63 -1.86 -22.38 -2.41
C TYR A 63 -1.94 -21.42 -1.21
N GLU A 64 -1.87 -21.93 0.03
CA GLU A 64 -1.75 -21.10 1.23
C GLU A 64 -0.44 -20.28 1.25
N GLU A 65 0.69 -20.90 0.84
CA GLU A 65 1.98 -20.23 0.72
C GLU A 65 1.91 -19.02 -0.21
N MET A 66 1.28 -19.14 -1.37
CA MET A 66 1.05 -18.01 -2.28
C MET A 66 0.33 -16.85 -1.58
N GLY A 67 -0.74 -17.15 -0.84
CA GLY A 67 -1.50 -16.15 -0.08
C GLY A 67 -0.65 -15.45 0.98
N ILE A 68 0.21 -16.19 1.68
CA ILE A 68 1.14 -15.63 2.67
C ILE A 68 2.15 -14.69 2.01
N ILE A 69 2.72 -15.08 0.88
CA ILE A 69 3.71 -14.23 0.18
C ILE A 69 3.04 -12.95 -0.33
N ILE A 70 1.84 -13.02 -0.91
CA ILE A 70 1.08 -11.84 -1.35
C ILE A 70 0.72 -10.95 -0.16
N GLY A 71 0.24 -11.52 0.95
CA GLY A 71 -0.08 -10.77 2.17
C GLY A 71 1.13 -10.03 2.73
N ASN A 72 2.32 -10.63 2.68
CA ASN A 72 3.57 -9.96 3.06
C ASN A 72 3.90 -8.77 2.13
N ALA A 73 3.55 -8.81 0.84
CA ALA A 73 3.74 -7.68 -0.05
C ALA A 73 2.83 -6.49 0.31
N PHE A 74 1.59 -6.74 0.73
CA PHE A 74 0.71 -5.71 1.30
C PHE A 74 1.29 -5.09 2.57
N VAL A 75 1.82 -5.91 3.49
CA VAL A 75 2.47 -5.42 4.71
C VAL A 75 3.71 -4.58 4.39
N LEU A 76 4.51 -5.02 3.42
CA LEU A 76 5.68 -4.27 2.93
C LEU A 76 5.27 -2.90 2.38
N ALA A 77 4.19 -2.82 1.59
CA ALA A 77 3.64 -1.57 1.07
C ALA A 77 2.99 -0.68 2.15
N GLN A 78 2.52 -1.26 3.26
CA GLN A 78 1.94 -0.50 4.38
C GLN A 78 2.99 0.30 5.18
N VAL A 79 4.25 -0.14 5.20
CA VAL A 79 5.35 0.55 5.90
C VAL A 79 5.52 2.01 5.41
N PRO A 80 5.71 2.28 4.11
CA PRO A 80 5.83 3.64 3.60
C PRO A 80 4.54 4.46 3.73
N ILE A 81 3.36 3.82 3.77
CA ILE A 81 2.09 4.52 4.06
C ILE A 81 2.13 5.11 5.47
N SER A 82 2.51 4.29 6.46
CA SER A 82 2.59 4.72 7.85
C SER A 82 3.59 5.86 8.05
N GLN A 83 4.73 5.80 7.35
CA GLN A 83 5.72 6.89 7.33
C GLN A 83 5.15 8.16 6.70
N ALA A 84 4.49 8.06 5.55
CA ALA A 84 3.91 9.19 4.84
C ALA A 84 2.84 9.91 5.67
N VAL A 85 1.94 9.17 6.33
CA VAL A 85 0.93 9.74 7.24
C VAL A 85 1.59 10.53 8.38
N SER A 86 2.68 10.00 8.96
CA SER A 86 3.43 10.66 10.03
C SER A 86 4.10 11.95 9.53
N LEU A 87 4.77 11.89 8.38
CA LEU A 87 5.42 13.05 7.76
C LEU A 87 4.39 14.12 7.38
N PHE A 88 3.31 13.74 6.70
CA PHE A 88 2.20 14.62 6.32
C PHE A 88 1.63 15.35 7.53
N SER A 89 1.37 14.63 8.63
CA SER A 89 0.83 15.22 9.86
C SER A 89 1.79 16.25 10.47
N LYS A 90 3.09 15.97 10.46
CA LYS A 90 4.12 16.91 10.97
C LYS A 90 4.24 18.15 10.09
N ILE A 91 4.26 17.99 8.77
CA ILE A 91 4.31 19.12 7.82
C ILE A 91 3.06 20.00 7.98
N ARG A 92 1.88 19.37 8.04
CA ARG A 92 0.59 20.05 8.24
C ARG A 92 0.58 20.95 9.47
N GLU A 93 1.09 20.49 10.62
CA GLU A 93 1.11 21.32 11.84
C GLU A 93 2.00 22.56 11.72
N SER A 94 2.94 22.58 10.78
CA SER A 94 3.77 23.74 10.49
C SER A 94 3.20 24.66 9.39
N CYS A 95 2.05 24.31 8.79
CA CYS A 95 1.38 25.14 7.80
C CYS A 95 0.42 26.14 8.46
N ASN A 96 0.42 27.38 7.99
CA ASN A 96 -0.53 28.41 8.42
C ASN A 96 -1.99 28.05 8.04
N GLU A 97 -2.18 27.34 6.93
CA GLU A 97 -3.49 26.93 6.41
C GLU A 97 -3.81 25.45 6.69
N LYS A 98 -3.41 24.95 7.86
CA LYS A 98 -3.54 23.52 8.21
C LYS A 98 -4.95 22.95 8.11
N ASP A 99 -5.99 23.77 8.22
CA ASP A 99 -7.38 23.34 8.12
C ASP A 99 -7.81 22.98 6.69
N ARG A 100 -7.01 23.33 5.67
CA ARG A 100 -7.21 22.87 4.30
C ARG A 100 -6.86 21.39 4.10
N PHE A 101 -6.06 20.82 5.02
CA PHE A 101 -5.54 19.46 4.92
C PHE A 101 -6.23 18.52 5.91
N PRO A 102 -6.43 17.24 5.55
CA PRO A 102 -6.99 16.25 6.45
C PRO A 102 -6.13 16.07 7.71
N ASN A 103 -6.79 15.93 8.87
CA ASN A 103 -6.14 15.81 10.18
C ASN A 103 -6.25 14.41 10.81
N ARG A 104 -6.90 13.46 10.14
CA ARG A 104 -7.09 12.08 10.59
C ARG A 104 -6.50 11.13 9.56
N LYS A 105 -5.95 9.99 10.03
CA LYS A 105 -5.38 8.94 9.16
C LYS A 105 -6.32 8.59 8.00
N SER A 106 -7.59 8.29 8.28
CA SER A 106 -8.56 7.93 7.24
C SER A 106 -8.75 9.00 6.17
N GLY A 107 -8.74 10.29 6.55
CA GLY A 107 -8.77 11.39 5.58
C GLY A 107 -7.49 11.48 4.76
N ILE A 108 -6.34 11.24 5.38
CA ILE A 108 -5.03 11.28 4.70
C ILE A 108 -4.91 10.14 3.69
N LEU A 109 -5.34 8.91 4.02
CA LEU A 109 -5.30 7.77 3.09
C LEU A 109 -6.13 8.00 1.81
N LYS A 110 -7.19 8.82 1.87
CA LYS A 110 -8.02 9.19 0.71
C LYS A 110 -7.50 10.40 -0.04
N TYR A 111 -6.72 11.25 0.61
CA TYR A 111 -6.24 12.51 0.05
C TYR A 111 -5.18 12.26 -1.01
N GLU A 112 -5.35 12.89 -2.19
CA GLU A 112 -4.49 12.70 -3.38
C GLU A 112 -4.34 11.24 -3.83
N SER A 113 -5.30 10.37 -3.47
CA SER A 113 -5.30 8.96 -3.84
C SER A 113 -6.45 8.67 -4.82
N MET A 114 -6.20 7.80 -5.80
CA MET A 114 -7.23 7.32 -6.71
C MET A 114 -8.22 6.42 -5.98
N PHE A 115 -9.51 6.54 -6.31
CA PHE A 115 -10.56 5.68 -5.80
C PHE A 115 -10.69 4.42 -6.64
N LEU A 116 -11.00 3.30 -5.98
CA LEU A 116 -11.33 2.05 -6.68
C LEU A 116 -12.69 2.17 -7.35
N ASP A 117 -12.88 1.44 -8.44
CA ASP A 117 -14.13 1.45 -9.16
C ASP A 117 -15.27 0.93 -8.28
N SER A 118 -16.40 1.62 -8.30
CA SER A 118 -17.65 1.21 -7.64
C SER A 118 -17.65 1.17 -6.10
N CYS A 119 -16.65 1.72 -5.41
CA CYS A 119 -16.69 1.91 -3.95
C CYS A 119 -16.08 3.25 -3.49
N THR A 120 -16.19 3.56 -2.19
CA THR A 120 -15.67 4.81 -1.60
C THR A 120 -14.25 4.67 -1.02
N VAL A 121 -13.60 3.55 -1.35
CA VAL A 121 -12.26 3.18 -0.85
C VAL A 121 -11.20 3.65 -1.84
N SER A 122 -10.20 4.38 -1.34
CA SER A 122 -9.02 4.74 -2.14
C SER A 122 -8.05 3.57 -2.26
N GLN A 123 -7.19 3.56 -3.27
CA GLN A 123 -6.16 2.52 -3.42
C GLN A 123 -5.28 2.39 -2.17
N ILE A 124 -4.94 3.53 -1.54
CA ILE A 124 -4.08 3.56 -0.35
C ILE A 124 -4.82 3.08 0.89
N GLU A 125 -6.12 3.41 1.01
CA GLU A 125 -6.98 2.86 2.07
C GLU A 125 -7.15 1.36 1.90
N ALA A 126 -7.30 0.86 0.67
CA ALA A 126 -7.38 -0.57 0.37
C ALA A 126 -6.09 -1.30 0.76
N ILE A 127 -4.91 -0.79 0.37
CA ILE A 127 -3.62 -1.39 0.73
C ILE A 127 -3.45 -1.45 2.26
N ASP A 128 -3.77 -0.37 2.98
CA ASP A 128 -3.69 -0.36 4.45
C ASP A 128 -4.66 -1.36 5.10
N ALA A 129 -5.90 -1.43 4.59
CA ALA A 129 -6.92 -2.34 5.11
C ALA A 129 -6.59 -3.81 4.85
N VAL A 130 -6.18 -4.16 3.63
CA VAL A 130 -5.80 -5.53 3.25
C VAL A 130 -4.57 -5.99 4.05
N ALA A 131 -3.57 -5.13 4.24
CA ALA A 131 -2.42 -5.43 5.10
C ALA A 131 -2.84 -5.69 6.56
N ASN A 132 -3.77 -4.90 7.11
CA ASN A 132 -4.30 -5.13 8.45
C ASN A 132 -5.14 -6.41 8.53
N TYR A 133 -5.94 -6.71 7.51
CA TYR A 133 -6.67 -7.97 7.42
C TYR A 133 -5.72 -9.17 7.46
N PHE A 134 -4.70 -9.18 6.62
CA PHE A 134 -3.70 -10.25 6.58
C PHE A 134 -2.99 -10.45 7.93
N LYS A 135 -2.42 -9.39 8.52
CA LYS A 135 -1.68 -9.48 9.80
C LYS A 135 -2.51 -10.08 10.93
N HIS A 136 -3.80 -9.79 10.92
CA HIS A 136 -4.70 -10.18 11.99
C HIS A 136 -5.58 -11.37 11.63
N TYR A 137 -5.45 -11.98 10.43
CA TYR A 137 -6.40 -12.96 9.87
C TYR A 137 -6.87 -14.03 10.87
N HIS A 138 -5.95 -14.60 11.66
CA HIS A 138 -6.26 -15.62 12.67
C HIS A 138 -7.03 -15.12 13.90
N GLU A 139 -7.16 -13.81 14.06
CA GLU A 139 -7.89 -13.13 15.13
C GLU A 139 -9.28 -12.65 14.67
N TRP A 140 -9.64 -12.87 13.39
CA TRP A 140 -10.94 -12.46 12.86
C TRP A 140 -12.04 -13.38 13.36
N PRO A 141 -13.21 -12.84 13.76
CA PRO A 141 -14.34 -13.67 14.12
C PRO A 141 -14.77 -14.49 12.91
N GLU A 142 -15.07 -15.78 13.11
CA GLU A 142 -15.59 -16.65 12.03
C GLU A 142 -16.89 -16.10 11.41
N SER A 143 -17.64 -15.27 12.13
CA SER A 143 -18.88 -14.66 11.63
C SER A 143 -18.62 -13.45 10.71
N TRP A 144 -17.42 -12.85 10.78
CA TRP A 144 -17.13 -11.50 10.28
C TRP A 144 -18.17 -10.47 10.77
N ASP A 145 -18.78 -10.67 11.93
CA ASP A 145 -19.74 -9.72 12.53
C ASP A 145 -19.00 -8.52 13.11
N GLU A 146 -19.41 -7.31 12.71
CA GLU A 146 -18.89 -6.04 13.22
C GLU A 146 -19.22 -5.80 14.69
N ASN A 147 -20.18 -6.55 15.25
CA ASN A 147 -20.51 -6.52 16.67
C ASN A 147 -19.48 -7.27 17.52
N GLU A 148 -18.76 -8.22 16.93
CA GLU A 148 -17.70 -8.99 17.59
C GLU A 148 -16.33 -8.29 17.45
N ALA A 149 -16.15 -7.51 16.38
CA ALA A 149 -14.94 -6.74 16.11
C ALA A 149 -14.79 -5.50 17.01
N ARG A 150 -13.58 -5.23 17.49
CA ARG A 150 -13.29 -4.07 18.38
C ARG A 150 -12.24 -3.12 17.79
N GLY A 151 -12.45 -1.82 17.99
CA GLY A 151 -11.47 -0.78 17.66
C GLY A 151 -11.03 -0.81 16.19
N VAL A 152 -9.72 -0.98 15.96
CA VAL A 152 -9.11 -1.03 14.62
C VAL A 152 -9.66 -2.17 13.77
N GLN A 153 -9.96 -3.32 14.37
CA GLN A 153 -10.50 -4.47 13.66
C GLN A 153 -11.85 -4.14 13.02
N LYS A 154 -12.72 -3.39 13.72
CA LYS A 154 -14.02 -2.99 13.20
C LYS A 154 -13.90 -2.07 11.98
N THR A 155 -12.98 -1.11 12.04
CA THR A 155 -12.72 -0.20 10.92
C THR A 155 -12.16 -0.96 9.72
N THR A 156 -11.20 -1.86 9.93
CA THR A 156 -10.64 -2.70 8.86
C THR A 156 -11.72 -3.60 8.26
N LEU A 157 -12.57 -4.22 9.09
CA LEU A 157 -13.67 -5.10 8.67
C LEU A 157 -14.66 -4.37 7.76
N ALA A 158 -15.03 -3.14 8.09
CA ALA A 158 -15.91 -2.33 7.25
C ALA A 158 -15.31 -2.08 5.86
N VAL A 159 -14.02 -1.72 5.80
CA VAL A 159 -13.33 -1.47 4.53
C VAL A 159 -13.18 -2.76 3.72
N VAL A 160 -12.75 -3.87 4.31
CA VAL A 160 -12.56 -5.11 3.54
C VAL A 160 -13.88 -5.70 3.06
N LYS A 161 -14.98 -5.53 3.81
CA LYS A 161 -16.32 -5.87 3.32
C LYS A 161 -16.76 -4.99 2.15
N GLU A 162 -16.50 -3.68 2.22
CA GLU A 162 -16.79 -2.77 1.11
C GLU A 162 -15.95 -3.09 -0.14
N LEU A 163 -14.72 -3.56 0.04
CA LEU A 163 -13.88 -4.09 -1.03
C LEU A 163 -14.42 -5.41 -1.61
N GLY A 164 -15.37 -6.08 -0.95
CA GLY A 164 -15.92 -7.36 -1.39
C GLY A 164 -15.15 -8.59 -0.90
N LEU A 165 -14.22 -8.42 0.05
CA LEU A 165 -13.59 -9.57 0.70
C LEU A 165 -14.64 -10.30 1.55
N VAL A 166 -14.52 -11.62 1.57
CA VAL A 166 -15.50 -12.52 2.16
C VAL A 166 -14.84 -13.38 3.22
N ASN A 167 -15.62 -13.94 4.15
CA ASN A 167 -15.10 -14.95 5.06
C ASN A 167 -14.85 -16.27 4.30
N GLN A 168 -13.76 -16.28 3.56
CA GLN A 168 -13.25 -17.40 2.79
C GLN A 168 -11.73 -17.45 3.00
N GLU A 169 -11.12 -18.26 2.17
CA GLU A 169 -9.72 -18.62 2.19
C GLU A 169 -8.83 -17.40 1.98
N LEU A 170 -7.77 -17.31 2.79
CA LEU A 170 -6.88 -16.16 2.81
C LEU A 170 -6.32 -15.83 1.44
N THR A 171 -5.85 -16.83 0.71
CA THR A 171 -5.25 -16.68 -0.62
C THR A 171 -6.22 -16.11 -1.64
N ASP A 172 -7.49 -16.56 -1.64
CA ASP A 172 -8.52 -16.04 -2.54
C ASP A 172 -8.74 -14.53 -2.31
N ASN A 173 -8.85 -14.12 -1.04
CA ASN A 173 -8.97 -12.70 -0.67
C ASN A 173 -7.72 -11.89 -1.05
N MET A 174 -6.52 -12.46 -0.91
CA MET A 174 -5.26 -11.79 -1.28
C MET A 174 -5.16 -11.58 -2.79
N MET A 175 -5.47 -12.61 -3.59
CA MET A 175 -5.48 -12.52 -5.05
C MET A 175 -6.55 -11.53 -5.54
N TYR A 176 -7.75 -11.60 -4.97
CA TYR A 176 -8.83 -10.67 -5.29
C TYR A 176 -8.43 -9.21 -4.97
N SER A 177 -7.76 -8.99 -3.85
CA SER A 177 -7.26 -7.66 -3.47
C SER A 177 -6.26 -7.08 -4.47
N LEU A 178 -5.39 -7.92 -5.07
CA LEU A 178 -4.51 -7.48 -6.16
C LEU A 178 -5.30 -7.08 -7.41
N GLN A 179 -6.30 -7.89 -7.79
CA GLN A 179 -7.15 -7.61 -8.95
C GLN A 179 -7.92 -6.28 -8.80
N LEU A 180 -8.45 -6.01 -7.60
CA LEU A 180 -9.11 -4.73 -7.29
C LEU A 180 -8.17 -3.52 -7.52
N LEU A 181 -6.88 -3.69 -7.25
CA LEU A 181 -5.86 -2.67 -7.48
C LEU A 181 -5.34 -2.64 -8.93
N GLY A 182 -5.90 -3.47 -9.82
CA GLY A 182 -5.44 -3.62 -11.20
C GLY A 182 -4.06 -4.29 -11.32
N ILE A 183 -3.67 -5.08 -10.32
CA ILE A 183 -2.40 -5.81 -10.29
C ILE A 183 -2.66 -7.25 -10.75
N TYR A 184 -2.04 -7.61 -11.87
CA TYR A 184 -2.14 -8.92 -12.51
C TYR A 184 -0.76 -9.58 -12.58
N ASP A 185 -0.72 -10.87 -12.93
CA ASP A 185 0.52 -11.63 -13.16
C ASP A 185 1.54 -11.52 -12.02
N ASN A 186 1.04 -11.47 -10.78
CA ASN A 186 1.82 -11.31 -9.56
C ASN A 186 2.75 -10.07 -9.57
N ASP A 187 2.42 -8.97 -10.26
CA ASP A 187 3.24 -7.74 -10.26
C ASP A 187 3.22 -6.98 -8.92
N LEU A 188 3.66 -7.64 -7.84
CA LEU A 188 3.73 -7.11 -6.47
C LEU A 188 4.52 -5.80 -6.36
N PRO A 189 5.59 -5.54 -7.15
CA PRO A 189 6.24 -4.23 -7.19
C PRO A 189 5.28 -3.06 -7.47
N ARG A 190 4.16 -3.31 -8.17
CA ARG A 190 3.13 -2.29 -8.44
C ARG A 190 2.52 -1.72 -7.17
N LEU A 191 2.41 -2.49 -6.07
CA LEU A 191 1.96 -1.99 -4.77
C LEU A 191 2.87 -0.85 -4.27
N CYS A 192 4.18 -1.04 -4.35
CA CYS A 192 5.15 -0.03 -3.94
C CYS A 192 5.10 1.21 -4.85
N HIS A 193 4.87 1.00 -6.14
CA HIS A 193 4.71 2.10 -7.10
C HIS A 193 3.48 2.96 -6.80
N ILE A 194 2.31 2.35 -6.56
CA ILE A 194 1.08 3.06 -6.17
C ILE A 194 1.32 3.93 -4.93
N VAL A 195 1.99 3.37 -3.91
CA VAL A 195 2.33 4.13 -2.69
C VAL A 195 3.33 5.25 -2.97
N GLY A 196 4.30 5.03 -3.85
CA GLY A 196 5.27 6.05 -4.27
C GLY A 196 4.62 7.24 -4.97
N GLU A 197 3.75 7.00 -5.95
CA GLU A 197 3.01 8.04 -6.66
C GLU A 197 2.11 8.85 -5.72
N TRP A 198 1.44 8.18 -4.78
CA TRP A 198 0.64 8.85 -3.76
C TRP A 198 1.49 9.73 -2.84
N ARG A 199 2.64 9.24 -2.38
CA ARG A 199 3.57 10.02 -1.55
C ARG A 199 4.06 11.29 -2.25
N GLU A 200 4.42 11.17 -3.52
CA GLU A 200 4.82 12.32 -4.33
C GLU A 200 3.67 13.33 -4.47
N SER A 201 2.44 12.84 -4.66
CA SER A 201 1.24 13.67 -4.76
C SER A 201 0.94 14.40 -3.45
N LEU A 202 1.09 13.72 -2.30
CA LEU A 202 1.01 14.35 -0.98
C LEU A 202 2.06 15.46 -0.82
N ALA A 203 3.31 15.22 -1.23
CA ALA A 203 4.34 16.26 -1.17
C ALA A 203 3.97 17.46 -2.06
N LYS A 204 3.53 17.22 -3.30
CA LYS A 204 3.10 18.29 -4.23
C LYS A 204 1.93 19.12 -3.70
N SER A 205 1.04 18.53 -2.91
CA SER A 205 -0.12 19.22 -2.31
C SER A 205 0.27 20.33 -1.32
N PHE A 206 1.44 20.21 -0.68
CA PHE A 206 1.99 21.26 0.14
C PHE A 206 2.64 22.32 -0.75
N CYS A 207 1.91 23.41 -1.03
CA CYS A 207 2.51 24.64 -1.54
C CYS A 207 3.40 25.26 -0.44
N LEU A 208 4.68 24.89 -0.41
CA LEU A 208 5.65 25.58 0.44
C LEU A 208 5.79 27.04 -0.03
N ASP A 209 5.80 27.97 0.93
CA ASP A 209 5.90 29.42 0.69
C ASP A 209 7.06 29.76 -0.27
N PRO A 210 6.89 30.69 -1.23
CA PRO A 210 7.97 31.16 -2.10
C PRO A 210 9.28 31.51 -1.37
N PHE A 211 9.20 32.00 -0.12
CA PHE A 211 10.38 32.32 0.69
C PHE A 211 11.24 31.09 1.02
N ILE A 212 10.65 29.89 1.06
CA ILE A 212 11.33 28.60 1.22
C ILE A 212 11.94 28.14 -0.13
N ARG A 213 11.32 28.55 -1.25
CA ARG A 213 11.74 28.26 -2.63
C ARG A 213 12.90 29.14 -3.11
N ASP A 214 12.95 30.41 -2.69
CA ASP A 214 13.94 31.41 -3.12
C ASP A 214 15.27 31.35 -2.36
N CYS A 215 15.35 30.55 -1.28
CA CYS A 215 16.60 30.32 -0.52
C CYS A 215 17.43 29.14 -1.07
N LEU A 216 17.16 28.69 -2.30
CA LEU A 216 17.96 27.69 -3.00
C LEU A 216 19.24 28.32 -3.56
N PRO A 217 20.41 27.64 -3.56
CA PRO A 217 21.39 27.91 -4.61
C PRO A 217 20.71 27.64 -5.96
N PRO A 218 20.99 28.45 -7.01
CA PRO A 218 20.33 28.33 -8.30
C PRO A 218 20.39 26.87 -8.76
N GLN A 219 19.25 26.35 -9.23
CA GLN A 219 19.26 25.07 -9.94
C GLN A 219 20.21 25.24 -11.12
N ILE A 220 21.25 24.41 -11.17
CA ILE A 220 22.11 24.34 -12.35
C ILE A 220 21.22 23.78 -13.45
N GLU A 221 20.73 24.65 -14.32
CA GLU A 221 20.09 24.22 -15.56
C GLU A 221 21.10 23.37 -16.35
N PRO A 222 20.64 22.32 -17.06
CA PRO A 222 21.50 21.45 -17.87
C PRO A 222 21.99 22.16 -19.15
N ILE A 223 22.66 23.30 -18.99
CA ILE A 223 23.27 24.11 -20.05
C ILE A 223 24.80 24.19 -19.87
N ASP A 224 25.34 23.86 -18.69
CA ASP A 224 26.78 24.01 -18.40
C ASP A 224 27.58 22.68 -18.37
N LEU A 225 27.18 21.69 -19.16
CA LEU A 225 28.08 20.56 -19.47
C LEU A 225 28.65 20.75 -20.88
N PRO A 226 29.97 20.99 -21.04
CA PRO A 226 30.59 20.97 -22.35
C PRO A 226 30.46 19.57 -22.96
N ALA A 227 30.10 19.55 -24.24
CA ALA A 227 29.92 18.36 -25.07
C ALA A 227 31.14 17.44 -25.12
#